data_AF-A0A3M1HPJ4-F1
#
_entry.id   AF-A0A3M1HPJ4-F1
#
_cell.length_a   1.000
_cell.length_b   1.000
_cell.length_c   1.000
_cell.angle_alpha   90.00
_cell.angle_beta   90.00
_cell.angle_gamma   90.00
#
_symmetry.space_group_name_H-M   'P 1'
#
loop_
_entity.id
_entity.type
_entity.pdbx_description
1 polymer ?
#
loop_
_entity_poly.entity_id
_entity_poly.type
_entity_poly.pdbx_seq_one_letter_code
_entity_poly.pdbx_strand_id
1 'polypeptide(L)'
;TFYVIRSGRVKVFTSDVRHPGKRIELKEMGEGDFFGEVSLITDRPRTATVVAVGEVEVMELGRADFEAICRQYPEVRKTAEDYLKVRVREALQAITRA
;
A
#
# COMPACT_ATOMS: atom_id res chain seq x y z
N THR A 1 -2.26 10.38 0.82
CA THR A 1 -2.33 10.05 2.25
C THR A 1 -1.77 8.65 2.47
N PHE A 2 -1.20 8.44 3.65
CA PHE A 2 -0.67 7.17 4.13
C PHE A 2 -1.61 6.65 5.22
N TYR A 3 -1.79 5.34 5.31
CA TYR A 3 -2.69 4.72 6.28
C TYR A 3 -1.98 3.63 7.06
N VAL A 4 -2.24 3.57 8.37
CA VAL A 4 -1.85 2.46 9.24
C VAL A 4 -3.11 1.80 9.77
N ILE A 5 -3.19 0.48 9.71
CA ILE A 5 -4.35 -0.27 10.20
C ILE A 5 -4.25 -0.38 11.71
N ARG A 6 -5.21 0.24 12.41
CA ARG A 6 -5.34 0.16 13.86
C ARG A 6 -6.10 -1.09 14.28
N SER A 7 -7.13 -1.48 13.52
CA SER A 7 -7.90 -2.71 13.74
C SER A 7 -8.62 -3.16 12.47
N GLY A 8 -8.98 -4.43 12.40
CA GLY A 8 -9.68 -5.02 11.24
C GLY A 8 -8.72 -5.56 10.17
N ARG A 9 -9.27 -5.88 8.99
CA ARG A 9 -8.51 -6.46 7.86
C ARG A 9 -8.88 -5.81 6.53
N VAL A 10 -7.94 -5.73 5.61
CA VAL A 10 -8.16 -5.22 4.25
C VAL A 10 -7.55 -6.16 3.21
N LYS A 11 -8.15 -6.19 2.02
CA LYS A 11 -7.59 -6.88 0.85
C LYS A 11 -7.06 -5.87 -0.16
N VAL A 12 -5.88 -6.16 -0.70
CA VAL A 12 -5.21 -5.33 -1.70
C VAL A 12 -5.33 -5.99 -3.07
N PHE A 13 -5.73 -5.20 -4.06
CA PHE A 13 -5.90 -5.65 -5.43
C PHE A 13 -5.09 -4.77 -6.40
N THR A 14 -4.53 -5.40 -7.43
CA THR A 14 -4.02 -4.70 -8.61
C THR A 14 -4.89 -4.98 -9.83
N SER A 15 -4.76 -4.16 -10.87
CA SER A 15 -5.43 -4.41 -12.15
C SER A 15 -4.66 -5.45 -12.97
N ASP A 16 -5.37 -6.37 -13.61
CA ASP A 16 -4.78 -7.27 -14.59
C ASP A 16 -4.54 -6.51 -15.90
N VAL A 17 -3.27 -6.32 -16.25
CA VAL A 17 -2.88 -5.60 -17.49
C VAL A 17 -3.24 -6.38 -18.76
N ARG A 18 -3.45 -7.70 -18.68
CA ARG A 18 -3.86 -8.54 -19.83
C ARG A 18 -5.37 -8.60 -19.99
N HIS A 19 -6.12 -8.43 -18.88
CA HIS A 19 -7.58 -8.49 -18.88
C HIS A 19 -8.16 -7.23 -18.21
N PRO A 20 -8.30 -6.11 -18.95
CA PRO A 20 -8.85 -4.87 -18.41
C PRO A 20 -10.18 -5.10 -17.68
N GLY A 21 -10.30 -4.56 -16.46
CA GLY A 21 -11.48 -4.74 -15.60
C GLY A 21 -11.40 -5.91 -14.63
N LYS A 22 -10.50 -6.89 -14.84
CA LYS A 22 -10.22 -7.94 -13.86
C LYS A 22 -9.24 -7.42 -12.80
N ARG A 23 -9.53 -7.71 -11.54
CA ARG A 23 -8.65 -7.42 -10.40
C ARG A 23 -7.97 -8.70 -9.94
N ILE A 24 -6.69 -8.58 -9.58
CA ILE A 24 -5.90 -9.66 -9.00
C ILE A 24 -5.67 -9.31 -7.52
N GLU A 25 -6.10 -10.21 -6.62
CA GLU A 25 -5.80 -10.08 -5.20
C GLU A 25 -4.30 -10.30 -4.98
N LEU A 26 -3.65 -9.33 -4.35
CA LEU A 26 -2.22 -9.40 -4.03
C LEU A 26 -2.01 -10.02 -2.64
N LYS A 27 -2.74 -9.52 -1.65
CA LYS A 27 -2.66 -9.98 -0.25
C LYS A 27 -3.78 -9.43 0.61
N GLU A 28 -3.94 -10.03 1.78
CA GLU A 28 -4.68 -9.50 2.93
C GLU A 28 -3.71 -8.85 3.92
N MET A 29 -4.15 -7.79 4.59
CA MET A 29 -3.38 -7.00 5.56
C MET A 29 -4.22 -6.77 6.81
N GLY A 30 -3.58 -6.67 7.97
CA GLY A 30 -4.24 -6.54 9.28
C GLY A 30 -3.62 -5.47 10.16
N GLU A 31 -3.93 -5.52 11.45
CA GLU A 31 -3.41 -4.59 12.46
C GLU A 31 -1.88 -4.44 12.39
N GLY A 32 -1.40 -3.20 12.43
CA GLY A 32 0.02 -2.84 12.34
C GLY A 32 0.55 -2.73 10.91
N ASP A 33 -0.15 -3.27 9.91
CA ASP A 33 0.20 -3.07 8.51
C ASP A 33 -0.14 -1.65 8.04
N PHE A 34 0.51 -1.20 6.96
CA PHE A 34 0.28 0.12 6.37
C PHE A 34 0.17 0.08 4.84
N PHE A 35 -0.49 1.09 4.27
CA PHE A 35 -0.63 1.21 2.82
C PHE A 35 -0.71 2.66 2.35
N GLY A 36 -0.46 2.85 1.05
CA GLY A 36 -0.53 4.15 0.39
C GLY A 36 0.82 4.89 0.31
N GLU A 37 1.88 4.24 0.80
CA GLU A 37 3.27 4.64 0.72
C GLU A 37 3.74 4.78 -0.74
N VAL A 38 3.29 3.89 -1.63
CA VAL A 38 3.77 3.84 -3.02
C VAL A 38 3.62 5.19 -3.71
N SER A 39 2.42 5.78 -3.65
CA SER A 39 2.15 7.06 -4.31
C SER A 39 2.91 8.23 -3.66
N LEU A 40 3.19 8.16 -2.35
CA LEU A 40 3.90 9.22 -1.66
C LEU A 40 5.41 9.18 -1.96
N ILE A 41 5.98 7.99 -2.04
CA ILE A 41 7.42 7.79 -2.29
C ILE A 41 7.76 7.98 -3.77
N THR A 42 6.93 7.43 -4.67
CA THR A 42 7.21 7.43 -6.11
C THR A 42 6.66 8.64 -6.86
N ASP A 43 5.82 9.44 -6.18
CA ASP A 43 5.02 10.52 -6.77
C ASP A 43 4.17 10.08 -7.98
N ARG A 44 3.74 8.81 -7.97
CA ARG A 44 2.84 8.25 -8.99
C ARG A 44 1.41 8.10 -8.45
N PRO A 45 0.40 8.03 -9.35
CA PRO A 45 -0.96 7.69 -8.95
C PRO A 45 -1.05 6.38 -8.15
N ARG A 46 -2.16 6.20 -7.42
CA ARG A 46 -2.41 4.96 -6.67
C ARG A 46 -2.37 3.76 -7.62
N THR A 47 -1.53 2.78 -7.29
CA THR A 47 -1.29 1.60 -8.13
C THR A 47 -2.10 0.37 -7.71
N ALA A 48 -2.78 0.43 -6.56
CA ALA A 48 -3.57 -0.66 -6.01
C ALA A 48 -4.87 -0.15 -5.40
N THR A 49 -5.89 -1.00 -5.40
CA THR A 49 -7.14 -0.80 -4.68
C THR A 49 -7.06 -1.52 -3.34
N VAL A 50 -7.48 -0.87 -2.26
CA VAL A 50 -7.57 -1.47 -0.93
C VAL A 50 -9.04 -1.52 -0.54
N VAL A 51 -9.53 -2.67 -0.11
CA VAL A 51 -10.94 -2.91 0.23
C VAL A 51 -11.02 -3.46 1.64
N ALA A 52 -11.83 -2.84 2.49
CA ALA A 52 -12.09 -3.32 3.84
C ALA A 52 -12.78 -4.70 3.84
N VAL A 53 -12.36 -5.57 4.75
CA VAL A 53 -13.00 -6.86 5.02
C VAL A 53 -13.75 -6.72 6.35
N GLY A 54 -14.98 -6.25 6.27
CA GLY A 54 -15.78 -5.89 7.46
C GLY A 54 -15.41 -4.52 8.01
N GLU A 55 -15.52 -4.36 9.33
CA GLU A 55 -15.18 -3.12 10.03
C GLU A 55 -13.66 -2.98 10.17
N VAL A 56 -13.15 -1.80 9.84
CA VAL A 56 -11.72 -1.49 9.85
C VAL A 56 -11.52 -0.08 10.38
N GLU A 57 -10.60 0.07 11.33
CA GLU A 57 -10.14 1.37 11.80
C GLU A 57 -8.73 1.64 11.28
N VAL A 58 -8.51 2.82 10.70
CA VAL A 58 -7.21 3.24 10.21
C VAL A 58 -6.82 4.60 10.77
N MET A 59 -5.53 4.78 11.01
CA MET A 59 -4.94 6.11 11.17
C MET A 59 -4.58 6.65 9.80
N GLU A 60 -4.94 7.91 9.52
CA GLU A 60 -4.60 8.59 8.29
C GLU A 60 -3.51 9.64 8.52
N LEU A 61 -2.56 9.71 7.60
CA LEU A 61 -1.51 10.71 7.58
C LEU A 61 -1.46 11.42 6.23
N GLY A 62 -1.48 12.76 6.27
CA GLY A 62 -1.34 13.62 5.11
C GLY A 62 0.03 13.48 4.44
N ARG A 63 0.15 13.94 3.18
CA ARG A 63 1.44 13.96 2.48
C ARG A 63 2.46 14.84 3.23
N ALA A 64 2.05 16.05 3.60
CA ALA A 64 2.92 17.02 4.27
C ALA A 64 3.43 16.48 5.61
N ASP A 65 2.56 15.83 6.38
CA ASP A 65 2.91 15.23 7.67
C ASP A 65 3.82 14.02 7.50
N PHE A 66 3.55 13.14 6.54
CA PHE A 66 4.43 12.02 6.19
C PHE A 66 5.82 12.52 5.81
N GLU A 67 5.91 13.54 4.96
CA GLU A 67 7.19 14.13 4.56
C GLU A 67 7.92 14.78 5.74
N ALA A 68 7.20 15.44 6.65
CA ALA A 68 7.77 16.00 7.87
C ALA A 68 8.35 14.90 8.79
N ILE A 69 7.60 13.83 9.02
CA ILE A 69 8.05 12.67 9.79
C ILE A 69 9.28 12.05 9.13
N CYS A 70 9.27 11.83 7.82
CA CYS A 70 10.43 11.27 7.12
C CYS A 70 11.67 12.16 7.19
N ARG A 71 11.52 13.48 7.27
CA ARG A 71 12.66 14.41 7.47
C ARG A 71 13.23 14.29 8.89
N GLN A 72 12.37 14.12 9.88
CA GLN A 72 12.77 14.01 11.28
C GLN A 72 13.29 12.61 11.63
N TYR A 73 12.75 11.57 10.99
CA TYR A 73 13.02 10.16 11.22
C TYR A 73 13.30 9.45 9.89
N PRO A 74 14.53 9.56 9.34
CA PRO A 74 14.91 8.97 8.05
C PRO A 74 14.68 7.45 7.96
N GLU A 75 14.70 6.75 9.10
CA GLU A 75 14.39 5.32 9.21
C GLU A 75 12.96 4.98 8.77
N VAL A 76 11.99 5.88 8.99
CA VAL A 76 10.60 5.68 8.56
C VAL A 76 10.53 5.65 7.03
N ARG A 77 11.23 6.57 6.37
CA ARG A 77 11.34 6.59 4.91
C ARG A 77 11.98 5.30 4.41
N LYS A 78 13.09 4.88 5.02
CA LYS A 78 13.79 3.65 4.62
C LYS A 78 12.88 2.43 4.73
N THR A 79 12.16 2.27 5.84
CA THR A 79 11.20 1.17 6.03
C THR A 79 10.11 1.18 4.96
N ALA A 80 9.55 2.34 4.65
CA ALA A 80 8.52 2.45 3.61
C ALA A 80 9.07 2.15 2.19
N GLU A 81 10.31 2.56 1.91
CA GLU A 81 11.00 2.24 0.65
C GLU A 81 11.36 0.75 0.52
N ASP A 82 11.79 0.11 1.60
CA ASP A 82 12.06 -1.33 1.61
C ASP A 82 10.77 -2.14 1.43
N TYR A 83 9.68 -1.69 2.04
CA TYR A 83 8.36 -2.28 1.84
C TYR A 83 7.84 -2.12 0.39
N LEU A 84 8.10 -0.97 -0.24
CA LEU A 84 7.78 -0.74 -1.66
C LEU A 84 8.47 -1.78 -2.57
N LYS A 85 9.75 -2.11 -2.32
CA LYS A 85 10.47 -3.13 -3.10
C LYS A 85 9.79 -4.49 -3.04
N VAL A 86 9.31 -4.87 -1.85
CA VAL A 86 8.56 -6.13 -1.66
C VAL A 86 7.26 -6.09 -2.46
N ARG A 87 6.48 -5.01 -2.36
CA ARG A 87 5.22 -4.87 -3.10
C ARG A 87 5.38 -4.90 -4.61
N VAL A 88 6.40 -4.23 -5.16
CA VAL A 88 6.66 -4.25 -6.61
C VAL A 88 6.92 -5.68 -7.08
N ARG A 89 7.67 -6.46 -6.30
CA ARG A 89 7.93 -7.87 -6.61
C ARG A 89 6.65 -8.71 -6.56
N GLU A 90 5.84 -8.57 -5.51
CA GLU A 90 4.56 -9.27 -5.37
C GLU A 90 3.63 -8.97 -6.55
N ALA A 91 3.50 -7.69 -6.93
CA ALA A 91 2.67 -7.28 -8.05
C ALA A 91 3.15 -7.83 -9.39
N LEU A 92 4.46 -7.79 -9.67
CA LEU A 92 5.03 -8.36 -10.90
C LEU A 92 4.83 -9.88 -10.99
N GLN A 93 4.97 -10.59 -9.86
CA GLN A 93 4.73 -12.03 -9.80
C GLN A 93 3.25 -12.37 -10.01
N ALA A 94 2.34 -11.61 -9.41
CA ALA A 94 0.90 -11.79 -9.57
C ALA A 94 0.46 -11.54 -11.03
N ILE A 95 1.00 -10.50 -11.67
CA ILE A 95 0.72 -10.21 -13.09
C ILE A 95 1.29 -11.28 -14.00
N THR A 96 2.48 -11.83 -13.74
CA THR A 96 3.08 -12.87 -14.58
C THR A 96 2.34 -14.21 -14.46
N ARG A 97 1.76 -14.51 -13.29
CA ARG A 97 1.10 -15.80 -13.00
C ARG A 97 -0.39 -15.88 -13.37
N ALA A 98 -1.07 -14.74 -13.52
CA ALA A 98 -2.52 -14.71 -13.82
C ALA A 98 -2.85 -15.15 -15.27
#